data_AF-A0A9X1NNN5-F1
#
_entry.id   AF-A0A9X1NNN5-F1
#
_cell.length_a   1.000
_cell.length_b   1.000
_cell.length_c   1.000
_cell.angle_alpha   90.00
_cell.angle_beta   90.00
_cell.angle_gamma   90.00
#
_symmetry.space_group_name_H-M   'P 1'
#
loop_
_entity.id
_entity.type
_entity.pdbx_description
1 polymer ?
#
loop_
_entity_poly.entity_id
_entity_poly.type
_entity_poly.pdbx_seq_one_letter_code
_entity_poly.pdbx_strand_id
1 'polypeptide(L)'
;MKLKTLVKPVALTTGLMLAGTAAGRPEDPATVRAARTVQGPDRKRLLALAAVDAAVYVSFSYAYFRRRSPVLAAAWTATDATVTAVALPLLARHDKSAAAALLPQAAWLSLATPVAIYQAQANPDPIFGDRLVTR
;
A
#
# COMPACT_ATOMS: atom_id res chain seq x y z
N MET A 1 -16.33 -21.04 36.82
CA MET A 1 -14.96 -20.49 36.85
C MET A 1 -14.43 -20.48 35.42
N LYS A 2 -14.57 -19.38 34.66
CA LYS A 2 -13.48 -18.50 34.15
C LYS A 2 -12.27 -19.32 33.65
N LEU A 3 -11.94 -19.33 32.36
CA LEU A 3 -11.26 -18.22 31.68
C LEU A 3 -11.51 -18.25 30.14
N LYS A 4 -12.19 -17.22 29.64
CA LYS A 4 -12.20 -16.86 28.21
C LYS A 4 -10.93 -16.04 27.96
N THR A 5 -9.92 -16.66 27.38
CA THR A 5 -8.64 -16.07 26.93
C THR A 5 -8.33 -16.82 25.63
N LEU A 6 -8.10 -16.23 24.46
CA LEU A 6 -7.37 -15.01 24.19
C LEU A 6 -7.60 -14.65 22.69
N VAL A 7 -8.79 -14.15 22.33
CA VAL A 7 -9.04 -13.69 20.94
C VAL A 7 -8.77 -12.19 20.86
N LYS A 8 -7.50 -11.80 20.92
CA LYS A 8 -7.07 -10.43 20.58
C LYS A 8 -5.66 -10.44 19.94
N PRO A 9 -5.56 -10.70 18.62
CA PRO A 9 -4.49 -10.08 17.84
C PRO A 9 -5.00 -9.23 16.66
N VAL A 10 -6.30 -9.24 16.36
CA VAL A 10 -6.86 -8.56 15.17
C VAL A 10 -6.95 -7.03 15.32
N ALA A 11 -7.03 -6.53 16.56
CA ALA A 11 -7.15 -5.09 16.79
C ALA A 11 -5.83 -4.33 16.51
N LEU A 12 -4.67 -4.96 16.73
CA LEU A 12 -3.37 -4.31 16.52
C LEU A 12 -3.00 -4.22 15.03
N THR A 13 -3.36 -5.24 14.24
CA THR A 13 -3.20 -5.25 12.78
C THR A 13 -4.13 -4.24 12.11
N THR A 14 -5.34 -4.06 12.64
CA THR A 14 -6.29 -3.05 12.16
C THR A 14 -5.78 -1.64 12.45
N GLY A 15 -5.21 -1.39 13.64
CA GLY A 15 -4.65 -0.07 14.00
C GLY A 15 -3.43 0.33 13.16
N LEU A 16 -2.56 -0.61 12.82
CA LEU A 16 -1.39 -0.35 11.96
C LEU A 16 -1.80 -0.18 10.48
N MET A 17 -2.78 -0.94 9.99
CA MET A 17 -3.43 -0.68 8.68
C MET A 17 -4.12 0.69 8.64
N LEU A 18 -4.75 1.12 9.74
CA LEU A 18 -5.40 2.43 9.84
C LEU A 18 -4.40 3.59 9.93
N ALA A 19 -3.22 3.36 10.52
CA ALA A 19 -2.16 4.36 10.61
C ALA A 19 -1.43 4.58 9.27
N GLY A 20 -1.21 3.53 8.47
CA GLY A 20 -0.68 3.65 7.11
C GLY A 20 -1.68 4.28 6.12
N THR A 21 -2.98 4.07 6.33
CA THR A 21 -4.02 4.55 5.40
C THR A 21 -4.32 6.04 5.45
N ALA A 22 -3.81 6.82 6.41
CA ALA A 22 -4.10 8.26 6.46
C ALA A 22 -3.27 9.10 5.47
N ALA A 23 -2.16 8.55 4.96
CA ALA A 23 -1.05 9.29 4.38
C ALA A 23 -1.05 9.41 2.84
N GLY A 24 -1.92 8.69 2.12
CA GLY A 24 -1.86 8.60 0.66
C GLY A 24 -3.21 8.52 -0.05
N ARG A 25 -4.33 8.81 0.65
CA ARG A 25 -5.66 8.62 0.07
C ARG A 25 -5.90 9.54 -1.14
N PRO A 26 -6.66 9.09 -2.15
CA PRO A 26 -7.19 9.99 -3.19
C PRO A 26 -8.08 11.10 -2.61
N GLU A 27 -8.66 10.90 -1.42
CA GLU A 27 -9.36 11.91 -0.62
C GLU A 27 -8.49 12.67 0.40
N ASP A 28 -7.17 12.45 0.44
CA ASP A 28 -6.30 13.24 1.31
C ASP A 28 -6.37 14.71 0.85
N PRO A 29 -6.83 15.64 1.71
CA PRO A 29 -6.87 17.06 1.39
C PRO A 29 -5.50 17.64 1.00
N ALA A 30 -4.39 16.95 1.30
CA ALA A 30 -3.06 17.30 0.81
C ALA A 30 -2.87 16.97 -0.68
N THR A 31 -3.23 15.76 -1.13
CA THR A 31 -3.16 15.34 -2.54
C THR A 31 -4.07 16.17 -3.42
N VAL A 32 -5.29 16.46 -2.95
CA VAL A 32 -6.26 17.31 -3.66
C VAL A 32 -5.78 18.76 -3.73
N ARG A 33 -5.09 19.27 -2.69
CA ARG A 33 -4.45 20.59 -2.74
C ARG A 33 -3.33 20.63 -3.76
N ALA A 34 -2.43 19.65 -3.73
CA ALA A 34 -1.31 19.57 -4.67
C ALA A 34 -1.81 19.46 -6.13
N ALA A 35 -2.87 18.70 -6.39
CA ALA A 35 -3.47 18.59 -7.73
C ALA A 35 -4.15 19.88 -8.23
N ARG A 36 -4.48 20.82 -7.34
CA ARG A 36 -5.01 22.16 -7.69
C ARG A 36 -3.90 23.17 -7.95
N THR A 37 -2.75 23.04 -7.29
CA THR A 37 -1.62 23.97 -7.43
C THR A 37 -0.69 23.60 -8.59
N VAL A 38 -0.55 22.31 -8.90
CA VAL A 38 0.26 21.83 -10.03
C VAL A 38 -0.48 21.99 -11.34
N GLN A 39 0.12 22.66 -12.31
CA GLN A 39 -0.40 22.78 -13.68
C GLN A 39 0.44 21.96 -14.68
N GLY A 40 -0.14 21.59 -15.82
CA GLY A 40 0.58 20.93 -16.91
C GLY A 40 0.76 19.40 -16.75
N PRO A 41 1.82 18.80 -17.34
CA PRO A 41 1.99 17.34 -17.43
C PRO A 41 2.15 16.64 -16.08
N ASP A 42 2.73 17.31 -15.08
CA ASP A 42 2.91 16.76 -13.73
C ASP A 42 1.57 16.54 -13.00
N ARG A 43 0.57 17.41 -13.26
CA ARG A 43 -0.78 17.21 -12.73
C ARG A 43 -1.40 15.92 -13.23
N LYS A 44 -1.27 15.61 -14.52
CA LYS A 44 -1.78 14.37 -15.12
C LYS A 44 -1.10 13.15 -14.50
N ARG A 45 0.22 13.22 -14.26
CA ARG A 45 0.98 12.16 -13.60
C ARG A 45 0.54 11.94 -12.16
N LEU A 46 0.39 12.99 -11.37
CA LEU A 46 -0.09 12.89 -9.99
C LEU A 46 -1.50 12.30 -9.91
N LEU A 47 -2.41 12.72 -10.79
CA LEU A 47 -3.76 12.15 -10.87
C LEU A 47 -3.76 10.68 -11.30
N ALA A 48 -2.89 10.31 -12.25
CA ALA A 48 -2.75 8.91 -12.66
C ALA A 48 -2.20 8.04 -11.51
N LEU A 49 -1.18 8.52 -10.80
CA LEU A 49 -0.63 7.83 -9.62
C LEU A 49 -1.69 7.67 -8.52
N ALA A 50 -2.47 8.71 -8.23
CA ALA A 50 -3.58 8.65 -7.27
C ALA A 50 -4.67 7.65 -7.70
N ALA A 51 -4.98 7.57 -9.00
CA ALA A 51 -5.94 6.60 -9.51
C ALA A 51 -5.43 5.15 -9.40
N VAL A 52 -4.13 4.92 -9.66
CA VAL A 52 -3.51 3.60 -9.49
C VAL A 52 -3.50 3.22 -8.00
N ASP A 53 -3.09 4.13 -7.12
CA ASP A 53 -3.11 3.91 -5.67
C ASP A 53 -4.51 3.52 -5.17
N ALA A 54 -5.53 4.26 -5.58
CA ALA A 54 -6.93 3.96 -5.26
C ALA A 54 -7.35 2.57 -5.76
N ALA A 55 -6.98 2.22 -6.99
CA ALA A 55 -7.29 0.92 -7.57
C ALA A 55 -6.62 -0.22 -6.79
N VAL A 56 -5.34 -0.06 -6.44
CA VAL A 56 -4.58 -1.01 -5.61
C VAL A 56 -5.25 -1.17 -4.26
N TYR A 57 -5.58 -0.07 -3.58
CA TYR A 57 -6.22 -0.09 -2.26
C TYR A 57 -7.56 -0.83 -2.25
N VAL A 58 -8.47 -0.49 -3.15
CA VAL A 58 -9.81 -1.09 -3.21
C VAL A 58 -9.74 -2.57 -3.57
N SER A 59 -8.81 -2.96 -4.44
CA SER A 59 -8.67 -4.35 -4.88
C SER A 59 -7.78 -5.21 -3.97
N PHE A 60 -6.97 -4.62 -3.09
CA PHE A 60 -6.04 -5.33 -2.22
C PHE A 60 -6.76 -6.36 -1.34
N SER A 61 -7.86 -5.97 -0.69
CA SER A 61 -8.60 -6.88 0.19
C SER A 61 -9.16 -8.09 -0.56
N TYR A 62 -9.57 -7.90 -1.82
CA TYR A 62 -10.04 -8.98 -2.68
C TYR A 62 -8.87 -9.91 -3.07
N ALA A 63 -7.74 -9.35 -3.51
CA ALA A 63 -6.55 -10.11 -3.88
C ALA A 63 -5.95 -10.88 -2.69
N TYR A 64 -5.89 -10.27 -1.51
CA TYR A 64 -5.28 -10.87 -0.32
C TYR A 64 -6.20 -11.87 0.37
N PHE A 65 -7.40 -11.44 0.78
CA PHE A 65 -8.24 -12.26 1.66
C PHE A 65 -9.13 -13.24 0.90
N ARG A 66 -9.68 -12.83 -0.24
CA ARG A 66 -10.61 -13.67 -1.00
C ARG A 66 -9.90 -14.65 -1.91
N ARG A 67 -8.81 -14.21 -2.56
CA ARG A 67 -8.00 -15.05 -3.44
C ARG A 67 -6.89 -15.80 -2.71
N ARG A 68 -6.56 -15.42 -1.46
CA ARG A 68 -5.57 -16.07 -0.59
C ARG A 68 -4.24 -16.33 -1.31
N SER A 69 -3.82 -15.39 -2.16
CA SER A 69 -2.63 -15.51 -3.01
C SER A 69 -1.52 -14.61 -2.46
N PRO A 70 -0.49 -15.20 -1.83
CA PRO A 70 0.72 -14.48 -1.41
C PRO A 70 1.42 -13.75 -2.56
N VAL A 71 1.40 -14.30 -3.78
CA VAL A 71 2.03 -13.67 -4.95
C VAL A 71 1.25 -12.43 -5.39
N LEU A 72 -0.08 -12.49 -5.44
CA LEU A 72 -0.90 -11.29 -5.71
C LEU A 72 -0.70 -10.23 -4.62
N ALA A 73 -0.62 -10.64 -3.36
CA ALA A 73 -0.33 -9.74 -2.25
C ALA A 73 1.00 -9.00 -2.47
N ALA A 74 2.07 -9.73 -2.76
CA ALA A 74 3.39 -9.16 -3.03
C ALA A 74 3.37 -8.21 -4.23
N ALA A 75 2.69 -8.60 -5.32
CA ALA A 75 2.56 -7.75 -6.52
C ALA A 75 1.83 -6.43 -6.22
N TRP A 76 0.75 -6.46 -5.44
CA TRP A 76 0.01 -5.26 -5.06
C TRP A 76 0.83 -4.37 -4.12
N THR A 77 1.48 -4.95 -3.11
CA THR A 77 2.33 -4.19 -2.18
C THR A 77 3.51 -3.55 -2.90
N ALA A 78 4.14 -4.25 -3.86
CA ALA A 78 5.21 -3.69 -4.67
C ALA A 78 4.71 -2.58 -5.62
N THR A 79 3.49 -2.71 -6.14
CA THR A 79 2.86 -1.66 -6.95
C THR A 79 2.63 -0.40 -6.13
N ASP A 80 2.06 -0.52 -4.92
CA ASP A 80 1.88 0.58 -3.98
C ASP A 80 3.22 1.25 -3.63
N ALA A 81 4.25 0.44 -3.32
CA ALA A 81 5.60 0.92 -3.06
C ALA A 81 6.17 1.73 -4.25
N THR A 82 5.96 1.26 -5.47
CA THR A 82 6.42 1.94 -6.69
C THR A 82 5.67 3.25 -6.91
N VAL A 83 4.34 3.24 -6.76
CA VAL A 83 3.50 4.44 -6.90
C VAL A 83 3.91 5.49 -5.87
N THR A 84 4.06 5.09 -4.60
CA THR A 84 4.49 5.97 -3.51
C THR A 84 5.91 6.52 -3.77
N ALA A 85 6.85 5.68 -4.20
CA ALA A 85 8.22 6.10 -4.50
C ALA A 85 8.32 7.11 -5.66
N VAL A 86 7.42 7.04 -6.64
CA VAL A 86 7.35 8.01 -7.74
C VAL A 86 6.59 9.27 -7.34
N ALA A 87 5.50 9.13 -6.57
CA ALA A 87 4.68 10.26 -6.12
C ALA A 87 5.45 11.18 -5.16
N LEU A 88 6.24 10.62 -4.24
CA LEU A 88 6.98 11.37 -3.22
C LEU A 88 7.91 12.47 -3.79
N PRO A 89 8.87 12.19 -4.70
CA PRO A 89 9.73 13.24 -5.26
C PRO A 89 8.96 14.20 -6.17
N LEU A 90 7.88 13.75 -6.81
CA LEU A 90 7.04 14.61 -7.65
C LEU A 90 6.27 15.62 -6.78
N LEU A 91 5.68 15.17 -5.68
CA LEU A 91 5.02 16.03 -4.68
C LEU A 91 6.03 16.95 -3.99
N ALA A 92 7.22 16.46 -3.62
CA ALA A 92 8.23 17.26 -2.91
C ALA A 92 8.69 18.50 -3.70
N ARG A 93 8.56 18.49 -5.04
CA ARG A 93 8.87 19.64 -5.90
C ARG A 93 7.81 20.74 -5.86
N HIS A 94 6.56 20.39 -5.55
CA HIS A 94 5.41 21.28 -5.68
C HIS A 94 4.74 21.61 -4.33
N ASP A 95 4.69 20.64 -3.42
CA ASP A 95 4.11 20.76 -2.08
C ASP A 95 4.83 19.82 -1.09
N LYS A 96 5.78 20.39 -0.34
CA LYS A 96 6.56 19.66 0.66
C LYS A 96 5.70 19.14 1.81
N SER A 97 4.60 19.83 2.14
CA SER A 97 3.70 19.40 3.22
C SER A 97 2.93 18.16 2.79
N ALA A 98 2.44 18.12 1.55
CA ALA A 98 1.80 16.94 0.99
C ALA A 98 2.79 15.79 0.80
N ALA A 99 4.03 16.08 0.41
CA ALA A 99 5.08 15.05 0.35
C ALA A 99 5.41 14.47 1.74
N ALA A 100 5.43 15.29 2.79
CA ALA A 100 5.64 14.83 4.16
C ALA A 100 4.50 13.92 4.64
N ALA A 101 3.26 14.15 4.18
CA ALA A 101 2.12 13.30 4.48
C ALA A 101 2.31 11.87 3.94
N LEU A 102 3.05 11.68 2.83
CA LEU A 102 3.35 10.36 2.26
C LEU A 102 4.50 9.61 2.96
N LEU A 103 5.29 10.26 3.82
CA LEU A 103 6.44 9.62 4.48
C LEU A 103 6.08 8.40 5.34
N PRO A 104 5.00 8.42 6.15
CA PRO A 104 4.57 7.23 6.89
C PRO A 104 4.20 6.07 5.97
N GLN A 105 3.54 6.33 4.84
CA GLN A 105 3.19 5.31 3.84
C GLN A 105 4.46 4.73 3.20
N ALA A 106 5.41 5.58 2.81
CA ALA A 106 6.69 5.13 2.26
C ALA A 106 7.49 4.27 3.27
N ALA A 107 7.50 4.66 4.55
CA ALA A 107 8.14 3.91 5.62
C ALA A 107 7.43 2.58 5.90
N TRP A 108 6.10 2.54 5.82
CA TRP A 108 5.35 1.30 5.94
C TRP A 108 5.66 0.35 4.78
N LEU A 109 5.68 0.85 3.55
CA LEU A 109 5.92 0.04 2.34
C LEU A 109 7.35 -0.48 2.26
N SER A 110 8.34 0.23 2.79
CA SER A 110 9.71 -0.27 2.87
C SER A 110 9.83 -1.50 3.79
N LEU A 111 8.96 -1.63 4.78
CA LEU A 111 8.85 -2.80 5.65
C LEU A 111 7.92 -3.87 5.07
N ALA A 112 6.76 -3.47 4.55
CA ALA A 112 5.73 -4.38 4.07
C ALA A 112 6.15 -5.13 2.80
N THR A 113 6.87 -4.46 1.89
CA THR A 113 7.26 -5.06 0.60
C THR A 113 8.17 -6.29 0.77
N PRO A 114 9.28 -6.22 1.53
CA PRO A 114 10.10 -7.40 1.79
C PRO A 114 9.34 -8.54 2.48
N VAL A 115 8.46 -8.22 3.43
CA VAL A 115 7.64 -9.22 4.12
C VAL A 115 6.67 -9.91 3.15
N ALA A 116 6.02 -9.16 2.27
CA ALA A 116 5.11 -9.71 1.27
C ALA A 116 5.86 -10.60 0.26
N ILE A 117 7.04 -10.17 -0.20
CA ILE A 117 7.91 -10.96 -1.08
C ILE A 117 8.34 -12.26 -0.38
N TYR A 118 8.80 -12.18 0.87
CA TYR A 118 9.18 -13.37 1.64
C TYR A 118 8.00 -14.33 1.81
N GLN A 119 6.80 -13.82 2.12
CA GLN A 119 5.59 -14.65 2.20
C GLN A 119 5.27 -15.33 0.87
N ALA A 120 5.42 -14.63 -0.26
CA ALA A 120 5.21 -15.19 -1.59
C ALA A 120 6.22 -16.29 -1.95
N GLN A 121 7.46 -16.18 -1.46
CA GLN A 121 8.49 -17.21 -1.67
C GLN A 121 8.34 -18.40 -0.74
N ALA A 122 7.94 -18.16 0.51
CA ALA A 122 7.90 -19.18 1.56
C ALA A 122 6.60 -19.98 1.60
N ASN A 123 5.54 -19.51 0.94
CA ASN A 123 4.22 -20.14 0.99
C ASN A 123 3.72 -20.51 -0.41
N PRO A 124 3.05 -21.66 -0.56
CA PRO A 124 2.43 -22.04 -1.82
C PRO A 124 1.31 -21.08 -2.19
N ASP A 125 1.17 -20.80 -3.48
CA ASP A 125 0.17 -19.87 -4.01
C ASP A 125 -0.98 -20.63 -4.71
N PRO A 126 -2.25 -20.47 -4.27
CA PRO A 126 -3.39 -21.17 -4.88
C PRO A 126 -3.68 -20.79 -6.34
N ILE A 127 -3.14 -19.66 -6.83
CA ILE A 127 -3.39 -19.14 -8.18
C ILE A 127 -2.22 -19.47 -9.11
N PHE A 128 -0.99 -19.32 -8.63
CA PHE A 128 0.21 -19.48 -9.44
C PHE A 128 0.96 -20.81 -9.22
N GLY A 129 0.50 -21.63 -8.28
CA GLY A 129 1.12 -22.90 -7.89
C GLY A 129 2.42 -22.72 -7.09
N ASP A 130 3.06 -23.83 -6.69
CA ASP A 130 4.26 -23.89 -5.82
C ASP A 130 5.57 -23.30 -6.42
N ARG A 131 5.48 -22.35 -7.35
CA ARG A 131 6.52 -22.05 -8.33
C ARG A 131 7.61 -21.04 -7.92
N LEU A 132 7.91 -20.86 -6.64
CA LEU A 132 9.08 -20.07 -6.22
C LEU A 132 10.11 -20.83 -5.37
N VAL A 133 9.87 -22.11 -5.08
CA VAL A 133 10.85 -22.98 -4.41
C VAL A 133 11.37 -24.00 -5.40
N THR A 134 12.39 -23.62 -6.17
CA THR A 134 13.34 -24.62 -6.69
C THR A 134 13.98 -25.30 -5.49
N ARG A 135 13.65 -26.58 -5.29
CA ARG A 135 14.41 -27.48 -4.40
C ARG A 135 15.83 -27.66 -4.93
#